data_AF-A0A916L962-F1
#
_entry.id   AF-A0A916L962-F1
#
_cell.length_a   1.000
_cell.length_b   1.000
_cell.length_c   1.000
_cell.angle_alpha   90.00
_cell.angle_beta   90.00
_cell.angle_gamma   90.00
#
_symmetry.space_group_name_H-M   'P 1'
#
loop_
_entity.id
_entity.type
_entity.pdbx_description
1 polymer ?
#
loop_
_entity_poly.entity_id
_entity_poly.type
_entity_poly.pdbx_seq_one_letter_code
_entity_poly.pdbx_strand_id
1 'polypeptide(L)'
;MGAALWKLMERARQVGLHVFSTRNSANWATMPMDPWVKSQTSAKVAQLYMDNDPQNRINRSVRAQTLPPGRGLLVGADGDVEGILVGYPSVPGEQ
;
A
#
# COMPACT_ATOMS: atom_id res chain seq x y z
N MET A 1 7.32 -9.57 -18.39
CA MET A 1 5.88 -9.79 -18.10
C MET A 1 5.18 -8.59 -17.44
N GLY A 2 5.85 -7.70 -16.68
CA GLY A 2 5.15 -6.64 -15.90
C GLY A 2 4.59 -5.43 -16.67
N ALA A 3 5.14 -5.06 -17.83
CA ALA A 3 4.78 -3.82 -18.52
C ALA A 3 3.32 -3.75 -19.03
N ALA A 4 2.69 -4.91 -19.24
CA ALA A 4 1.29 -4.98 -19.68
C ALA A 4 0.31 -4.66 -18.54
N LEU A 5 0.60 -5.10 -17.31
CA LEU A 5 -0.29 -4.88 -16.17
C LEU A 5 -0.37 -3.40 -15.79
N TRP A 6 0.75 -2.68 -15.85
CA TRP A 6 0.84 -1.25 -15.52
C TRP A 6 -0.10 -0.41 -16.38
N LYS A 7 -0.18 -0.70 -17.69
CA LYS A 7 -1.08 -0.01 -18.62
C LYS A 7 -2.55 -0.25 -18.30
N LEU A 8 -2.88 -1.39 -17.70
CA LEU A 8 -4.24 -1.73 -17.31
C LEU A 8 -4.64 -1.08 -15.97
N MET A 9 -3.68 -0.74 -15.09
CA MET A 9 -3.97 -0.14 -13.79
C MET A 9 -4.68 1.22 -13.90
N GLU A 10 -4.31 2.05 -14.87
CA GLU A 10 -4.98 3.34 -15.12
C GLU A 10 -6.44 3.18 -15.55
N ARG A 11 -6.81 2.00 -16.08
CA ARG A 11 -8.15 1.66 -16.55
C ARG A 11 -8.76 0.50 -15.78
N ALA A 12 -8.25 0.20 -14.59
CA ALA A 12 -8.60 -1.00 -13.84
C ALA A 12 -10.11 -1.18 -13.66
N ARG A 13 -10.82 -0.07 -13.41
CA ARG A 13 -12.29 -0.01 -13.29
C ARG A 13 -13.03 -0.43 -14.57
N GLN A 14 -12.50 -0.13 -15.74
CA GLN A 14 -13.15 -0.44 -17.03
C GLN A 14 -13.10 -1.93 -17.36
N VAL A 15 -12.10 -2.64 -16.83
CA VAL A 15 -11.84 -4.06 -17.12
C VAL A 15 -12.13 -4.97 -15.93
N GLY A 16 -12.62 -4.43 -14.81
CA GLY A 16 -12.86 -5.20 -13.59
C GLY A 16 -11.58 -5.74 -12.94
N LEU A 17 -10.44 -5.07 -13.14
CA LEU A 17 -9.16 -5.48 -12.58
C LEU A 17 -9.02 -4.96 -11.15
N HIS A 18 -8.73 -5.86 -10.22
CA HIS A 18 -8.36 -5.53 -8.84
C HIS A 18 -6.96 -6.05 -8.56
N VAL A 19 -6.12 -5.19 -7.99
CA VAL A 19 -4.73 -5.50 -7.68
C VAL A 19 -4.50 -5.24 -6.21
N PHE A 20 -4.07 -6.27 -5.50
CA PHE A 20 -3.59 -6.18 -4.12
C PHE A 20 -2.11 -6.54 -4.13
N SER A 21 -1.29 -5.69 -3.53
CA SER A 21 0.15 -5.94 -3.42
C SER A 21 0.65 -5.54 -2.06
N THR A 22 1.47 -6.39 -1.46
CA THR A 22 2.21 -6.11 -0.24
C THR A 22 3.68 -6.02 -0.55
N ARG A 23 4.41 -5.19 0.19
CA ARG A 23 5.87 -5.11 0.11
C ARG A 23 6.44 -4.85 1.48
N ASN A 24 7.63 -5.37 1.73
CA ASN A 24 8.41 -4.91 2.88
C ASN A 24 8.89 -3.47 2.63
N SER A 25 9.24 -2.78 3.71
CA SER A 25 9.64 -1.37 3.67
C SER A 25 11.11 -1.11 3.34
N ALA A 26 11.94 -2.15 3.20
CA ALA A 26 13.35 -2.01 2.90
C ALA A 26 13.55 -1.30 1.56
N ASN A 27 14.53 -0.41 1.53
CA ASN A 27 14.90 0.37 0.34
C ASN A 27 13.76 1.22 -0.24
N TRP A 28 12.76 1.62 0.57
CA TRP A 28 11.64 2.41 0.06
C TRP A 28 12.08 3.73 -0.61
N ALA A 29 13.19 4.32 -0.17
CA ALA A 29 13.73 5.55 -0.75
C ALA A 29 14.03 5.46 -2.27
N THR A 30 14.31 4.27 -2.80
CA THR A 30 14.58 4.07 -4.23
C THR A 30 13.34 3.66 -5.02
N MET A 31 12.23 3.37 -4.33
CA MET A 31 10.98 2.87 -4.91
C MET A 31 10.17 3.85 -5.74
N PRO A 32 10.24 5.19 -5.57
CA PRO A 32 9.54 6.11 -6.46
C PRO A 32 9.93 5.94 -7.95
N MET A 33 11.10 5.36 -8.23
CA MET A 33 11.56 5.05 -9.58
C MET A 33 11.08 3.69 -10.11
N ASP A 34 10.55 2.82 -9.24
CA ASP A 34 9.96 1.55 -9.62
C ASP A 34 8.68 1.81 -10.44
N PRO A 35 8.60 1.35 -11.71
CA PRO A 35 7.44 1.60 -12.56
C PRO A 35 6.13 1.12 -11.95
N TRP A 36 6.14 0.04 -11.16
CA TRP A 36 4.97 -0.46 -10.46
C TRP A 36 4.44 0.52 -9.42
N VAL A 37 5.33 1.03 -8.57
CA VAL A 37 5.01 2.00 -7.50
C VAL A 37 4.58 3.33 -8.11
N LYS A 38 5.21 3.73 -9.20
CA LYS A 38 4.82 4.92 -9.97
C LYS A 38 3.39 4.78 -10.52
N SER A 39 3.05 3.66 -11.15
CA SER A 39 1.70 3.41 -11.66
C SER A 39 0.65 3.36 -10.56
N GLN A 40 0.95 2.75 -9.41
CA GLN A 40 0.06 2.77 -8.23
C GLN A 40 -0.21 4.19 -7.73
N THR A 41 0.85 4.99 -7.61
CA THR A 41 0.75 6.38 -7.15
C THR A 41 -0.08 7.22 -8.13
N SER A 42 0.16 7.10 -9.44
CA SER A 42 -0.63 7.78 -10.48
C SER A 42 -2.11 7.37 -10.47
N ALA A 43 -2.40 6.10 -10.19
CA ALA A 43 -3.76 5.58 -10.08
C ALA A 43 -4.46 5.97 -8.76
N LYS A 44 -3.80 6.72 -7.87
CA LYS A 44 -4.32 7.14 -6.55
C LYS A 44 -4.90 5.96 -5.75
N VAL A 45 -4.21 4.83 -5.77
CA VAL A 45 -4.65 3.66 -5.01
C VAL A 45 -4.52 3.93 -3.51
N ALA A 46 -5.44 3.37 -2.72
CA ALA A 46 -5.30 3.40 -1.27
C ALA A 46 -4.04 2.62 -0.84
N GLN A 47 -3.32 3.15 0.15
CA GLN A 47 -2.06 2.58 0.63
C GLN A 47 -2.10 2.39 2.14
N LEU A 48 -1.80 1.17 2.60
CA LEU A 48 -1.69 0.86 4.01
C LEU A 48 -0.22 0.79 4.41
N TYR A 49 0.20 1.68 5.32
CA TYR A 49 1.53 1.68 5.91
C TYR A 49 1.48 1.07 7.31
N MET A 50 2.15 -0.07 7.49
CA MET A 50 2.23 -0.78 8.77
C MET A 50 3.56 -0.50 9.47
N ASP A 51 3.93 -1.35 10.43
CA ASP A 51 5.18 -1.30 11.16
C ASP A 51 6.40 -1.13 10.25
N ASN A 52 7.24 -0.16 10.60
CA ASN A 52 8.42 0.20 9.83
C ASN A 52 9.43 1.01 10.67
N ASP A 53 10.68 1.09 10.20
CA ASP A 53 11.72 1.94 10.78
C ASP A 53 11.36 3.43 10.62
N PRO A 54 11.22 4.20 11.72
CA PRO A 54 10.92 5.63 11.68
C PRO A 54 11.92 6.49 10.90
N GLN A 55 13.14 6.00 10.66
CA GLN A 55 14.14 6.69 9.83
C GLN A 55 13.75 6.70 8.34
N ASN A 56 12.86 5.81 7.90
CA ASN A 56 12.45 5.72 6.51
C ASN A 56 11.36 6.73 6.14
N ARG A 57 11.55 7.43 5.02
CA ARG A 57 10.50 8.27 4.43
C ARG A 57 9.72 7.48 3.39
N ILE A 58 8.49 7.10 3.74
CA ILE A 58 7.67 6.21 2.91
C ILE A 58 6.57 6.92 2.11
N ASN A 59 6.13 8.08 2.56
CA ASN A 59 5.15 8.88 1.85
C ASN A 59 5.47 10.37 2.05
N ARG A 60 4.84 11.22 1.25
CA ARG A 60 4.86 12.68 1.44
C ARG A 60 4.11 13.07 2.72
N SER A 61 2.96 12.44 2.98
CA SER A 61 2.04 12.80 4.07
C SER A 61 2.20 11.93 5.32
N VAL A 62 2.78 10.73 5.17
CA VAL A 62 2.96 9.77 6.26
C VAL A 62 4.45 9.49 6.48
N ARG A 63 4.90 9.60 7.74
CA ARG A 63 6.21 9.11 8.17
C ARG A 63 6.09 7.65 8.60
N ALA A 64 7.16 6.89 8.38
CA ALA A 64 7.27 5.56 8.95
C ALA A 64 7.24 5.64 10.48
N GLN A 65 6.68 4.61 11.12
CA GLN A 65 6.53 4.52 12.57
C GLN A 65 6.67 3.05 12.97
N THR A 66 7.21 2.83 14.16
CA THR A 66 7.13 1.52 14.81
C THR A 66 5.70 1.31 15.30
N LEU A 67 5.06 0.24 14.84
CA LEU A 67 3.66 -0.05 15.13
C LEU A 67 3.50 -1.49 15.63
N PRO A 68 2.56 -1.74 16.56
CA PRO A 68 2.21 -3.11 16.93
C PRO A 68 1.70 -3.92 15.73
N PRO A 69 1.84 -5.26 15.75
CA PRO A 69 1.29 -6.13 14.72
C PRO A 69 -0.18 -5.83 14.43
N GLY A 70 -0.54 -5.78 13.15
CA GLY A 70 -1.90 -5.47 12.70
C GLY A 70 -2.26 -3.98 12.69
N ARG A 71 -1.51 -3.10 13.37
CA ARG A 71 -1.74 -1.65 13.32
C ARG A 71 -1.15 -1.04 12.05
N GLY A 72 -1.84 -0.05 11.47
CA GLY A 72 -1.35 0.69 10.32
C GLY A 72 -2.01 2.04 10.13
N LEU A 73 -1.47 2.81 9.18
CA LEU A 73 -2.02 4.07 8.69
C LEU A 73 -2.50 3.85 7.25
N LEU A 74 -3.82 3.93 7.06
CA LEU A 74 -4.46 3.86 5.76
C LEU A 74 -4.48 5.26 5.16
N VAL A 75 -3.87 5.40 3.99
CA VAL A 75 -3.94 6.60 3.15
C VAL A 75 -4.95 6.36 2.05
N GLY A 76 -6.05 7.10 2.07
CA GLY A 76 -7.09 7.02 1.06
C GLY A 76 -6.70 7.67 -0.26
N ALA A 77 -7.54 7.50 -1.28
CA ALA A 77 -7.31 8.06 -2.62
C ALA A 77 -7.28 9.60 -2.64
N ASP A 78 -7.99 10.22 -1.68
CA ASP A 78 -8.06 11.68 -1.51
C ASP A 78 -6.97 12.22 -0.58
N GLY A 79 -6.12 11.34 -0.04
CA GLY A 79 -4.99 11.69 0.82
C GLY A 79 -5.34 11.86 2.30
N ASP A 80 -6.57 11.53 2.68
CA ASP A 80 -6.98 11.33 4.07
C ASP A 80 -6.18 10.19 4.72
N VAL A 81 -5.85 10.36 6.00
CA VAL A 81 -5.03 9.40 6.75
C VAL A 81 -5.81 8.92 7.96
N GLU A 82 -6.04 7.61 8.04
CA GLU A 82 -6.75 6.96 9.13
C GLU A 82 -5.88 5.91 9.83
N GLY A 83 -5.89 5.90 11.16
CA GLY A 83 -5.24 4.84 11.93
C GLY A 83 -6.13 3.61 12.06
N ILE A 84 -5.70 2.48 11.50
CA ILE A 84 -6.50 1.25 11.44
C ILE A 84 -5.88 0.10 12.24
N LEU A 85 -6.73 -0.83 12.66
CA LEU A 85 -6.33 -2.16 13.14
C LEU A 85 -6.87 -3.21 12.16
N VAL A 86 -5.97 -3.94 11.53
CA VAL A 86 -6.32 -5.01 10.58
C VAL A 86 -6.84 -6.21 11.36
N GLY A 87 -8.03 -6.69 10.98
CA GLY A 87 -8.62 -7.88 11.59
C GLY A 87 -7.81 -9.13 11.30
N TYR A 88 -7.79 -10.06 12.26
CA TYR A 88 -7.24 -11.38 12.03
C TYR A 88 -8.23 -12.22 11.22
N PRO A 89 -7.77 -12.99 10.23
CA PRO A 89 -8.65 -13.92 9.53
C PRO A 89 -9.18 -14.92 10.55
N SER A 90 -10.51 -15.03 10.65
CA SER A 90 -11.12 -16.14 11.37
C SER A 90 -10.78 -17.42 10.60
N VAL A 91 -9.87 -18.24 11.13
CA VAL A 91 -9.76 -19.62 10.67
C VAL A 91 -11.11 -20.29 10.94
N PRO A 92 -11.75 -20.93 9.95
CA PRO A 92 -12.97 -21.69 10.20
C PRO A 92 -12.64 -22.82 11.19
N GLY A 93 -12.92 -22.64 12.47
CA GLY A 93 -12.64 -23.66 13.50
C GLY A 93 -12.30 -23.14 14.90
N GLU A 94 -11.97 -21.87 15.09
CA GLU A 94 -11.76 -21.30 16.43
C GLU A 94 -12.83 -20.23 16.71
N GLN A 95 -13.92 -20.68 17.34
CA GLN A 95 -14.83 -19.87 18.15
C GLN A 95 -14.79 -20.40 19.57
#